data_AF-A0A1K1PF18-F1
#
_entry.id   AF-A0A1K1PF18-F1
#
_cell.length_a   1.000
_cell.length_b   1.000
_cell.length_c   1.000
_cell.angle_alpha   90.00
_cell.angle_beta   90.00
_cell.angle_gamma   90.00
#
_symmetry.space_group_name_H-M   'P 1'
#
loop_
_entity.id
_entity.type
_entity.pdbx_description
1 polymer ?
#
loop_
_entity_poly.entity_id
_entity_poly.type
_entity_poly.pdbx_seq_one_letter_code
_entity_poly.pdbx_strand_id
1 'polypeptide(L)'
;MKKSRLKKVISCIVSALMIAASVPYTTIAADDEPAAGNAGGFDFSQFGGQGGAGGFDFSQFGGQGGAGGFDFSQFGGQGGAGGFDISQFGGQGGAGGFDMSQFGGQGGAGGFDMSQFGGQGSNSETQKQNMENISMSSDVIRIMPAGDSITFGMGDTGGYRKYLDYFLKEKGYTNFDFVGPEGKNSASFNYNGKSVTYDDNHAGYSGYTIIKQQGGYGGGLYDVLKETDAVKKTQPNIILLIIGTNDMNYNHTESELEKDLHTLLDFMIADMPSDGMIFLSTIPELGGGMFMGGGDKTAQVASYNDLVKKVANEYNSNGKQVTFADIHGCLNGTADLGDGVHPNAAGYEKMGKYWAGVVDEYLKSSKPAVTTTTTTTTTTTTTTTVTTTTSSETETTTATTSAQPKVTMAGDTNCDGQIDMSDVVLIMQALANPNKYAVGGTEPKALTAQGNANADVDKSVEGLTVNDALKIQQYLLGIIKSFD
;
A
#
# COMPACT_ATOMS: atom_id res chain seq x y z
N MET A 1 37.96 -4.19 62.60
CA MET A 1 38.93 -3.85 61.55
C MET A 1 38.57 -4.58 60.26
N LYS A 2 38.38 -3.78 59.21
CA LYS A 2 38.17 -4.04 57.76
C LYS A 2 38.21 -5.50 57.24
N LYS A 3 37.11 -5.92 56.61
CA LYS A 3 37.15 -6.72 55.37
C LYS A 3 36.76 -5.81 54.21
N SER A 4 37.67 -5.62 53.26
CA SER A 4 37.48 -4.86 52.03
C SER A 4 37.94 -5.73 50.86
N ARG A 5 36.98 -5.93 49.93
CA ARG A 5 37.10 -5.94 48.45
C ARG A 5 38.29 -6.65 47.80
N LEU A 6 38.01 -7.52 46.82
CA LEU A 6 38.32 -7.21 45.42
C LEU A 6 37.58 -8.13 44.42
N LYS A 7 37.09 -7.50 43.36
CA LYS A 7 36.50 -8.06 42.13
C LYS A 7 37.54 -8.82 41.32
N LYS A 8 37.11 -9.80 40.50
CA LYS A 8 37.70 -10.03 39.17
C LYS A 8 36.67 -10.62 38.21
N VAL A 9 36.51 -9.91 37.10
CA VAL A 9 35.77 -10.25 35.88
C VAL A 9 36.76 -10.89 34.91
N ILE A 10 36.37 -12.00 34.28
CA ILE A 10 36.96 -12.64 33.09
C ILE A 10 35.73 -13.26 32.39
N SER A 11 35.12 -12.74 31.31
CA SER A 11 35.58 -12.48 29.93
C SER A 11 36.37 -13.63 29.31
N CYS A 12 35.66 -14.60 28.71
CA CYS A 12 36.20 -15.46 27.67
C CYS A 12 35.13 -15.72 26.60
N ILE A 13 35.45 -15.24 25.41
CA ILE A 13 34.93 -15.57 24.09
C ILE A 13 34.96 -17.09 23.89
N VAL A 14 33.89 -17.68 23.34
CA VAL A 14 33.95 -19.01 22.73
C VAL A 14 33.72 -18.85 21.24
N SER A 15 34.83 -18.99 20.51
CA SER A 15 34.90 -19.10 19.06
C SER A 15 34.32 -20.44 18.59
N ALA A 16 33.66 -20.40 17.44
CA ALA A 16 33.15 -21.56 16.71
C ALA A 16 34.26 -22.55 16.34
N LEU A 17 33.98 -23.85 16.48
CA LEU A 17 34.80 -24.94 15.96
C LEU A 17 33.93 -25.77 15.00
N MET A 18 34.11 -25.53 13.69
CA MET A 18 33.60 -26.37 12.61
C MET A 18 34.55 -27.58 12.45
N ILE A 19 34.02 -28.80 12.56
CA ILE A 19 34.69 -30.02 12.16
C ILE A 19 34.12 -30.43 10.80
N ALA A 20 34.93 -30.27 9.75
CA ALA A 20 34.68 -30.83 8.44
C ALA A 20 34.97 -32.34 8.46
N ALA A 21 33.99 -33.15 8.07
CA ALA A 21 34.18 -34.55 7.73
C ALA A 21 33.77 -34.76 6.26
N SER A 22 34.80 -34.95 5.43
CA SER A 22 34.74 -35.32 4.03
C SER A 22 34.36 -36.78 3.84
N VAL A 23 33.45 -37.08 2.91
CA VAL A 23 33.32 -38.40 2.29
C VAL A 23 33.08 -38.21 0.78
N PRO A 24 33.82 -38.89 -0.12
CA PRO A 24 33.70 -38.72 -1.57
C PRO A 24 32.87 -39.84 -2.21
N TYR A 25 32.11 -39.55 -3.28
CA TYR A 25 31.99 -40.50 -4.40
C TYR A 25 31.46 -39.87 -5.72
N THR A 26 32.31 -40.03 -6.74
CA THR A 26 32.19 -40.15 -8.21
C THR A 26 31.17 -39.38 -9.06
N THR A 27 31.77 -38.69 -10.04
CA THR A 27 31.29 -38.19 -11.32
C THR A 27 31.06 -39.30 -12.37
N ILE A 28 30.11 -39.07 -13.28
CA ILE A 28 30.16 -39.56 -14.67
C ILE A 28 29.90 -38.34 -15.56
N ALA A 29 30.78 -38.13 -16.54
CA ALA A 29 30.70 -37.10 -17.57
C ALA A 29 30.53 -37.77 -18.93
N ALA A 30 29.76 -37.13 -19.83
CA ALA A 30 29.95 -37.03 -21.28
C ALA A 30 28.75 -36.27 -21.86
N ASP A 31 28.79 -35.45 -22.92
CA ASP A 31 29.79 -34.66 -23.64
C ASP A 31 28.96 -33.75 -24.59
N ASP A 32 29.43 -32.51 -24.81
CA ASP A 32 29.26 -31.57 -25.94
C ASP A 32 27.92 -31.32 -26.73
N GLU A 33 27.54 -30.03 -26.66
CA GLU A 33 26.79 -29.09 -27.55
C GLU A 33 26.89 -29.32 -29.09
N PRO A 34 25.96 -28.80 -29.97
CA PRO A 34 25.62 -27.36 -30.06
C PRO A 34 24.18 -26.90 -30.42
N ALA A 35 23.80 -25.75 -29.84
CA ALA A 35 22.93 -24.66 -30.31
C ALA A 35 22.04 -24.79 -31.58
N ALA A 36 20.72 -24.52 -31.43
CA ALA A 36 19.94 -23.51 -32.17
C ALA A 36 18.42 -23.53 -31.84
N GLY A 37 17.84 -22.35 -31.52
CA GLY A 37 16.58 -21.86 -32.08
C GLY A 37 15.20 -22.43 -31.68
N ASN A 38 14.51 -21.69 -30.81
CA ASN A 38 13.10 -21.22 -30.89
C ASN A 38 11.87 -22.17 -30.82
N ALA A 39 10.93 -21.74 -29.95
CA ALA A 39 9.45 -21.85 -29.97
C ALA A 39 8.71 -23.20 -29.76
N GLY A 40 7.96 -23.27 -28.64
CA GLY A 40 6.51 -23.56 -28.61
C GLY A 40 6.00 -25.01 -28.65
N GLY A 41 5.29 -25.42 -27.59
CA GLY A 41 4.26 -26.48 -27.66
C GLY A 41 4.09 -27.30 -26.39
N PHE A 42 2.98 -27.10 -25.66
CA PHE A 42 2.49 -28.06 -24.65
C PHE A 42 1.36 -28.90 -25.25
N ASP A 43 1.49 -30.22 -25.12
CA ASP A 43 0.62 -31.28 -25.64
C ASP A 43 -0.55 -31.57 -24.68
N PHE A 44 -1.78 -31.56 -25.19
CA PHE A 44 -3.03 -31.81 -24.46
C PHE A 44 -3.64 -33.20 -24.73
N SER A 45 -2.83 -34.18 -25.12
CA SER A 45 -3.31 -35.53 -25.39
C SER A 45 -3.41 -36.41 -24.13
N GLN A 46 -4.23 -36.05 -23.14
CA GLN A 46 -4.61 -37.02 -22.08
C GLN A 46 -5.93 -36.82 -21.33
N PHE A 47 -6.91 -36.09 -21.88
CA PHE A 47 -8.28 -36.10 -21.36
C PHE A 47 -9.30 -36.47 -22.44
N GLY A 48 -9.45 -37.78 -22.66
CA GLY A 48 -10.55 -38.36 -23.43
C GLY A 48 -10.94 -39.71 -22.83
N GLY A 49 -12.13 -39.81 -22.21
CA GLY A 49 -12.70 -41.10 -21.81
C GLY A 49 -13.73 -41.07 -20.68
N GLN A 50 -15.00 -40.79 -21.03
CA GLN A 50 -16.26 -41.30 -20.45
C GLN A 50 -16.54 -41.26 -18.92
N GLY A 51 -17.49 -40.38 -18.55
CA GLY A 51 -18.78 -40.84 -17.99
C GLY A 51 -19.00 -40.75 -16.48
N GLY A 52 -19.50 -39.60 -16.01
CA GLY A 52 -20.11 -39.46 -14.68
C GLY A 52 -20.49 -38.01 -14.38
N ALA A 53 -21.78 -37.68 -14.51
CA ALA A 53 -22.31 -36.32 -14.40
C ALA A 53 -22.29 -35.75 -12.97
N GLY A 54 -21.89 -34.48 -12.86
CA GLY A 54 -22.09 -33.61 -11.70
C GLY A 54 -22.32 -32.18 -12.19
N GLY A 55 -23.35 -32.00 -13.01
CA GLY A 55 -23.81 -30.69 -13.49
C GLY A 55 -24.68 -30.01 -12.42
N PHE A 56 -24.51 -28.70 -12.28
CA PHE A 56 -25.39 -27.87 -11.47
C PHE A 56 -26.72 -27.66 -12.19
N ASP A 57 -27.79 -28.04 -11.50
CA ASP A 57 -29.18 -27.96 -11.94
C ASP A 57 -29.75 -26.56 -11.67
N PHE A 58 -30.20 -25.88 -12.72
CA PHE A 58 -30.91 -24.58 -12.67
C PHE A 58 -32.42 -24.71 -12.95
N SER A 59 -33.02 -25.89 -12.74
CA SER A 59 -34.43 -26.14 -13.08
C SER A 59 -35.47 -25.65 -12.05
N GLN A 60 -35.11 -24.78 -11.09
CA GLN A 60 -36.09 -24.15 -10.17
C GLN A 60 -36.29 -22.64 -10.33
N PHE A 61 -35.74 -22.00 -11.36
CA PHE A 61 -36.11 -20.63 -11.73
C PHE A 61 -36.63 -20.58 -13.17
N GLY A 62 -37.79 -21.21 -13.36
CA GLY A 62 -38.56 -21.13 -14.60
C GLY A 62 -40.04 -20.97 -14.31
N GLY A 63 -40.49 -19.71 -14.18
CA GLY A 63 -41.91 -19.41 -14.00
C GLY A 63 -42.23 -17.92 -14.12
N GLN A 64 -42.47 -17.46 -15.36
CA GLN A 64 -43.20 -16.25 -15.75
C GLN A 64 -42.92 -14.91 -15.03
N GLY A 65 -42.20 -14.05 -15.76
CA GLY A 65 -42.45 -12.61 -15.91
C GLY A 65 -42.89 -11.80 -14.68
N GLY A 66 -41.92 -11.13 -14.05
CA GLY A 66 -42.19 -10.05 -13.10
C GLY A 66 -40.90 -9.42 -12.61
N ALA A 67 -40.71 -8.13 -12.86
CA ALA A 67 -39.64 -7.34 -12.26
C ALA A 67 -39.83 -7.29 -10.74
N GLY A 68 -38.84 -7.75 -9.98
CA GLY A 68 -38.79 -7.65 -8.51
C GLY A 68 -37.75 -6.63 -8.08
N GLY A 69 -38.08 -5.34 -8.22
CA GLY A 69 -37.36 -4.23 -7.59
C GLY A 69 -37.91 -3.98 -6.19
N PHE A 70 -37.05 -3.48 -5.28
CA PHE A 70 -37.47 -3.03 -3.96
C PHE A 70 -38.08 -1.61 -4.05
N ASP A 71 -39.24 -1.45 -3.41
CA ASP A 71 -40.12 -0.27 -3.41
C ASP A 71 -39.76 0.71 -2.27
N PHE A 72 -39.71 2.02 -2.56
CA PHE A 72 -39.54 3.11 -1.59
C PHE A 72 -40.55 4.26 -1.83
N SER A 73 -41.81 3.93 -2.12
CA SER A 73 -42.86 4.91 -2.35
C SER A 73 -43.59 5.35 -1.07
N GLN A 74 -42.98 6.14 -0.17
CA GLN A 74 -43.73 6.83 0.91
C GLN A 74 -43.16 8.18 1.41
N PHE A 75 -42.72 9.10 0.53
CA PHE A 75 -42.70 10.53 0.91
C PHE A 75 -43.05 11.43 -0.28
N GLY A 76 -44.36 11.60 -0.52
CA GLY A 76 -44.90 12.68 -1.34
C GLY A 76 -45.41 13.81 -0.46
N GLY A 77 -45.11 15.06 -0.83
CA GLY A 77 -45.63 16.25 -0.15
C GLY A 77 -45.31 17.57 -0.87
N GLN A 78 -46.18 17.92 -1.82
CA GLN A 78 -46.63 19.28 -2.24
C GLN A 78 -45.64 20.46 -2.40
N GLY A 79 -45.41 20.84 -3.66
CA GLY A 79 -46.00 22.09 -4.24
C GLY A 79 -45.21 23.40 -4.17
N GLY A 80 -45.04 24.05 -5.34
CA GLY A 80 -44.84 25.51 -5.44
C GLY A 80 -43.89 25.97 -6.56
N ALA A 81 -44.43 26.62 -7.58
CA ALA A 81 -43.79 27.00 -8.84
C ALA A 81 -43.02 28.33 -8.83
N GLY A 82 -42.11 28.51 -9.81
CA GLY A 82 -41.59 29.83 -10.23
C GLY A 82 -40.23 29.76 -10.92
N GLY A 83 -40.21 29.70 -12.26
CA GLY A 83 -38.97 29.75 -13.06
C GLY A 83 -38.47 31.18 -13.31
N PHE A 84 -37.21 31.33 -13.77
CA PHE A 84 -36.72 32.56 -14.42
C PHE A 84 -35.52 32.33 -15.37
N ASP A 85 -35.41 33.27 -16.30
CA ASP A 85 -34.75 33.37 -17.60
C ASP A 85 -33.25 33.73 -17.55
N ILE A 86 -32.48 33.30 -18.57
CA ILE A 86 -31.03 33.53 -18.70
C ILE A 86 -30.75 34.48 -19.86
N SER A 87 -30.56 35.75 -19.54
CA SER A 87 -30.12 36.76 -20.49
C SER A 87 -29.27 37.84 -19.82
N GLN A 88 -28.03 37.53 -19.39
CA GLN A 88 -27.01 38.58 -19.17
C GLN A 88 -25.55 38.18 -18.97
N PHE A 89 -25.02 37.14 -19.62
CA PHE A 89 -23.56 37.00 -19.72
C PHE A 89 -23.11 36.67 -21.14
N GLY A 90 -23.06 37.71 -21.96
CA GLY A 90 -22.32 37.73 -23.22
C GLY A 90 -21.81 39.16 -23.47
N GLY A 91 -20.50 39.35 -23.50
CA GLY A 91 -19.88 40.63 -23.90
C GLY A 91 -18.45 40.82 -23.40
N GLN A 92 -17.51 40.85 -24.35
CA GLN A 92 -16.05 40.95 -24.21
C GLN A 92 -15.51 42.23 -23.53
N GLY A 93 -14.37 42.07 -22.85
CA GLY A 93 -13.20 42.95 -23.00
C GLY A 93 -12.97 44.01 -21.91
N GLY A 94 -11.86 43.88 -21.16
CA GLY A 94 -11.27 44.99 -20.40
C GLY A 94 -10.71 44.61 -19.03
N ALA A 95 -9.46 45.02 -18.79
CA ALA A 95 -8.61 44.75 -17.63
C ALA A 95 -9.20 44.98 -16.22
N GLY A 96 -8.70 44.19 -15.26
CA GLY A 96 -8.69 44.45 -13.82
C GLY A 96 -8.13 43.22 -13.08
N GLY A 97 -6.88 43.14 -12.64
CA GLY A 97 -6.05 44.18 -12.03
C GLY A 97 -6.28 44.18 -10.53
N PHE A 98 -5.64 43.24 -9.82
CA PHE A 98 -5.68 43.16 -8.35
C PHE A 98 -4.96 44.38 -7.77
N ASP A 99 -5.65 45.12 -6.90
CA ASP A 99 -5.13 46.30 -6.21
C ASP A 99 -4.24 45.89 -5.03
N MET A 100 -2.97 46.29 -5.10
CA MET A 100 -1.96 46.10 -4.07
C MET A 100 -1.42 47.46 -3.60
N SER A 101 -2.31 48.34 -3.12
CA SER A 101 -1.91 49.60 -2.48
C SER A 101 -2.06 49.55 -0.95
N GLN A 102 -1.29 48.70 -0.25
CA GLN A 102 -1.00 48.89 1.19
C GLN A 102 0.37 48.39 1.65
N PHE A 103 1.32 48.12 0.73
CA PHE A 103 2.71 47.91 1.11
C PHE A 103 3.64 48.70 0.18
N GLY A 104 3.97 49.91 0.61
CA GLY A 104 4.91 50.78 -0.08
C GLY A 104 5.21 52.03 0.73
N GLY A 105 6.17 51.94 1.64
CA GLY A 105 6.67 53.09 2.39
C GLY A 105 8.09 52.82 2.90
N GLN A 106 9.06 53.37 2.18
CA GLN A 106 10.50 53.23 2.40
C GLN A 106 10.98 54.25 3.45
N GLY A 107 11.67 53.77 4.50
CA GLY A 107 12.66 54.51 5.30
C GLY A 107 12.17 55.29 6.52
N GLY A 108 12.61 54.89 7.73
CA GLY A 108 12.56 55.73 8.93
C GLY A 108 12.51 54.93 10.24
N ALA A 109 13.40 55.24 11.17
CA ALA A 109 13.60 54.57 12.45
C ALA A 109 12.44 54.74 13.47
N GLY A 110 12.38 53.83 14.45
CA GLY A 110 11.52 53.89 15.65
C GLY A 110 10.59 52.67 15.70
N GLY A 111 10.82 51.65 16.51
CA GLY A 111 10.76 51.73 17.97
C GLY A 111 9.33 51.36 18.41
N PHE A 112 9.03 50.06 18.49
CA PHE A 112 7.76 49.59 19.07
C PHE A 112 7.94 49.44 20.57
N ASP A 113 7.31 50.35 21.31
CA ASP A 113 7.23 50.38 22.76
C ASP A 113 6.19 49.36 23.26
N MET A 114 6.62 48.50 24.19
CA MET A 114 5.84 47.43 24.79
C MET A 114 5.45 47.75 26.25
N SER A 115 5.20 49.02 26.57
CA SER A 115 4.71 49.41 27.88
C SER A 115 3.18 49.56 27.91
N GLN A 116 2.42 48.46 27.85
CA GLN A 116 1.03 48.48 28.33
C GLN A 116 0.39 47.14 28.72
N PHE A 117 1.19 46.14 29.09
CA PHE A 117 0.67 44.96 29.80
C PHE A 117 1.46 44.71 31.08
N GLY A 118 1.10 45.46 32.11
CA GLY A 118 1.55 45.26 33.49
C GLY A 118 0.50 45.80 34.47
N GLY A 119 -0.19 44.90 35.15
CA GLY A 119 -1.12 45.23 36.23
C GLY A 119 -1.67 44.00 36.93
N GLN A 120 -1.26 43.80 38.19
CA GLN A 120 -1.62 42.68 39.08
C GLN A 120 -3.00 42.87 39.76
N GLY A 121 -3.75 41.76 39.87
CA GLY A 121 -4.42 41.26 41.09
C GLY A 121 -5.68 41.94 41.64
N SER A 122 -6.83 41.22 41.62
CA SER A 122 -7.63 40.81 42.81
C SER A 122 -9.04 40.31 42.44
N ASN A 123 -9.51 39.31 43.20
CA ASN A 123 -10.73 38.51 43.15
C ASN A 123 -12.05 39.17 42.68
N SER A 124 -12.78 38.44 41.82
CA SER A 124 -14.25 38.41 41.81
C SER A 124 -14.74 37.18 41.04
N GLU A 125 -15.38 36.24 41.74
CA GLU A 125 -16.16 35.14 41.17
C GLU A 125 -17.41 35.70 40.48
N THR A 126 -17.36 36.00 39.19
CA THR A 126 -18.52 35.83 38.29
C THR A 126 -18.07 35.92 36.85
N GLN A 127 -18.12 34.78 36.14
CA GLN A 127 -18.20 34.55 34.69
C GLN A 127 -17.41 33.29 34.32
N LYS A 128 -17.84 32.15 34.88
CA LYS A 128 -17.85 30.91 34.12
C LYS A 128 -18.94 31.06 33.06
N GLN A 129 -18.55 31.29 31.81
CA GLN A 129 -19.11 30.69 30.60
C GLN A 129 -18.49 31.40 29.38
N ASN A 130 -18.09 30.58 28.39
CA ASN A 130 -17.56 30.95 27.07
C ASN A 130 -16.04 31.14 26.90
N MET A 131 -15.25 30.21 27.44
CA MET A 131 -14.04 29.75 26.74
C MET A 131 -14.05 28.22 26.69
N GLU A 132 -14.90 27.67 25.83
CA GLU A 132 -14.73 26.33 25.30
C GLU A 132 -14.61 26.41 23.78
N ASN A 133 -13.68 25.62 23.26
CA ASN A 133 -13.38 25.34 21.86
C ASN A 133 -12.67 26.41 21.03
N ILE A 134 -11.36 26.51 21.27
CA ILE A 134 -10.42 26.20 20.18
C ILE A 134 -9.72 24.89 20.57
N SER A 135 -10.41 23.76 20.37
CA SER A 135 -9.78 22.46 20.31
C SER A 135 -9.06 22.39 18.97
N MET A 136 -7.75 22.64 18.96
CA MET A 136 -6.90 22.06 17.93
C MET A 136 -6.94 20.55 18.20
N SER A 137 -7.56 19.76 17.31
CA SER A 137 -7.57 18.29 17.47
C SER A 137 -6.14 17.82 17.72
N SER A 138 -5.98 17.27 18.91
CA SER A 138 -4.74 16.97 19.62
C SER A 138 -4.40 15.48 19.50
N ASP A 139 -4.69 14.89 18.34
CA ASP A 139 -4.68 13.43 18.22
C ASP A 139 -3.26 12.95 17.89
N VAL A 140 -2.64 12.29 18.87
CA VAL A 140 -1.35 11.62 18.74
C VAL A 140 -1.50 10.50 17.72
N ILE A 141 -0.65 10.48 16.69
CA ILE A 141 -0.64 9.42 15.67
C ILE A 141 0.08 8.19 16.26
N ARG A 142 -0.66 7.14 16.59
CA ARG A 142 -0.10 5.89 17.09
C ARG A 142 0.32 5.00 15.94
N ILE A 143 1.60 4.66 15.88
CA ILE A 143 2.17 3.80 14.83
C ILE A 143 2.69 2.53 15.50
N MET A 144 2.27 1.36 15.05
CA MET A 144 2.79 0.07 15.51
C MET A 144 3.71 -0.52 14.43
N PRO A 145 5.03 -0.47 14.61
CA PRO A 145 5.95 -1.32 13.88
C PRO A 145 5.73 -2.77 14.32
N ALA A 146 5.24 -3.62 13.42
CA ALA A 146 4.93 -5.03 13.70
C ALA A 146 5.74 -5.95 12.79
N GLY A 147 6.18 -7.11 13.30
CA GLY A 147 6.92 -8.04 12.47
C GLY A 147 7.80 -9.05 13.20
N ASP A 148 8.80 -9.53 12.49
CA ASP A 148 9.78 -10.50 12.98
C ASP A 148 11.08 -9.84 13.52
N SER A 149 12.22 -10.53 13.38
CA SER A 149 13.55 -10.06 13.77
C SER A 149 13.97 -8.79 13.04
N ILE A 150 13.47 -8.54 11.84
CA ILE A 150 13.75 -7.35 11.06
C ILE A 150 13.14 -6.13 11.75
N THR A 151 11.88 -6.22 12.19
CA THR A 151 11.21 -5.19 12.99
C THR A 151 11.79 -5.09 14.40
N PHE A 152 12.15 -6.21 15.02
CA PHE A 152 12.88 -6.21 16.30
C PHE A 152 14.19 -5.40 16.22
N GLY A 153 14.87 -5.43 15.07
CA GLY A 153 16.14 -4.74 14.87
C GLY A 153 17.34 -5.61 15.22
N MET A 154 17.31 -6.88 14.80
CA MET A 154 18.47 -7.76 14.91
C MET A 154 19.57 -7.30 13.94
N GLY A 155 20.84 -7.42 14.33
CA GLY A 155 21.98 -6.91 13.54
C GLY A 155 22.28 -5.43 13.75
N ASP A 156 21.28 -4.59 14.04
CA ASP A 156 21.45 -3.20 14.43
C ASP A 156 20.34 -2.75 15.39
N THR A 157 20.66 -2.58 16.68
CA THR A 157 19.67 -2.28 17.73
C THR A 157 18.77 -1.10 17.35
N GLY A 158 17.46 -1.30 17.47
CA GLY A 158 16.42 -0.36 17.06
C GLY A 158 15.98 -0.49 15.60
N GLY A 159 16.74 -1.24 14.78
CA GLY A 159 16.41 -1.54 13.39
C GLY A 159 16.06 -0.31 12.57
N TYR A 160 15.07 -0.42 11.69
CA TYR A 160 14.57 0.71 10.91
C TYR A 160 13.82 1.73 11.76
N ARG A 161 13.33 1.36 12.94
CA ARG A 161 12.42 2.19 13.77
C ARG A 161 13.11 3.47 14.25
N LYS A 162 14.39 3.38 14.64
CA LYS A 162 15.16 4.56 15.05
C LYS A 162 15.36 5.57 13.92
N TYR A 163 15.51 5.08 12.68
CA TYR A 163 15.62 5.93 11.50
C TYR A 163 14.25 6.47 11.06
N LEU A 164 13.19 5.65 11.15
CA LEU A 164 11.82 6.08 10.89
C LEU A 164 11.43 7.24 11.81
N ASP A 165 11.61 7.10 13.12
CA ASP A 165 11.36 8.16 14.10
C ASP A 165 12.14 9.44 13.75
N TYR A 166 13.44 9.31 13.46
CA TYR A 166 14.28 10.43 13.05
C TYR A 166 13.74 11.12 11.79
N PHE A 167 13.42 10.37 10.74
CA PHE A 167 12.96 10.93 9.46
C PHE A 167 11.52 11.49 9.54
N LEU A 168 10.65 10.94 10.39
CA LEU A 168 9.34 11.54 10.66
C LEU A 168 9.50 12.91 11.34
N LYS A 169 10.41 13.02 12.31
CA LYS A 169 10.74 14.30 12.97
C LYS A 169 11.35 15.29 11.99
N GLU A 170 12.25 14.86 11.10
CA GLU A 170 12.78 15.73 10.03
C GLU A 170 11.70 16.24 9.08
N LYS A 171 10.65 15.43 8.83
CA LYS A 171 9.48 15.83 8.03
C LYS A 171 8.51 16.73 8.78
N GLY A 172 8.76 17.03 10.05
CA GLY A 172 7.96 17.95 10.87
C GLY A 172 6.86 17.28 11.70
N TYR A 173 6.81 15.94 11.74
CA TYR A 173 5.88 15.24 12.63
C TYR A 173 6.44 15.25 14.05
N THR A 174 5.73 15.91 14.97
CA THR A 174 6.11 16.02 16.38
C THR A 174 5.13 15.37 17.34
N ASN A 175 3.98 14.91 16.84
CA ASN A 175 2.88 14.34 17.63
C ASN A 175 2.54 12.92 17.18
N PHE A 176 3.52 12.02 17.25
CA PHE A 176 3.36 10.59 17.00
C PHE A 176 3.95 9.79 18.16
N ASP A 177 3.47 8.56 18.31
CA ASP A 177 3.84 7.62 19.38
C ASP A 177 4.02 6.24 18.74
N PHE A 178 5.19 5.61 18.94
CA PHE A 178 5.30 4.21 18.58
C PHE A 178 4.67 3.37 19.66
N VAL A 179 3.88 2.39 19.25
CA VAL A 179 3.13 1.56 20.18
C VAL A 179 3.39 0.08 19.93
N GLY A 180 3.34 -0.68 21.01
CA GLY A 180 3.52 -2.11 21.00
C GLY A 180 3.91 -2.62 22.39
N PRO A 181 3.90 -3.94 22.59
CA PRO A 181 4.21 -4.54 23.89
C PRO A 181 5.71 -4.57 24.22
N GLU A 182 6.59 -4.40 23.22
CA GLU A 182 8.04 -4.35 23.40
C GLU A 182 8.53 -2.90 23.39
N GLY A 183 9.67 -2.63 24.04
CA GLY A 183 10.30 -1.30 24.14
C GLY A 183 10.20 -0.69 25.55
N LYS A 184 10.70 0.54 25.68
CA LYS A 184 10.75 1.30 26.94
C LYS A 184 10.33 2.76 26.75
N ASN A 185 9.62 3.07 25.67
CA ASN A 185 9.21 4.41 25.21
C ASN A 185 10.38 5.36 24.85
N SER A 186 11.64 4.92 24.95
CA SER A 186 12.79 5.78 24.67
C SER A 186 14.08 4.99 24.60
N ALA A 187 14.82 5.20 23.51
CA ALA A 187 16.21 4.81 23.39
C ALA A 187 17.01 5.91 22.65
N SER A 188 18.31 5.70 22.48
CA SER A 188 19.17 6.64 21.76
C SER A 188 20.22 5.93 20.93
N PHE A 189 20.59 6.55 19.82
CA PHE A 189 21.66 6.10 18.95
C PHE A 189 22.49 7.29 18.44
N ASN A 190 23.71 7.03 18.01
CA ASN A 190 24.53 8.05 17.38
C ASN A 190 24.26 8.07 15.87
N TYR A 191 23.90 9.24 15.35
CA TYR A 191 23.66 9.45 13.93
C TYR A 191 24.27 10.76 13.49
N ASN A 192 25.10 10.74 12.44
CA ASN A 192 25.80 11.91 11.92
C ASN A 192 26.54 12.71 13.01
N GLY A 193 27.17 12.01 13.96
CA GLY A 193 27.94 12.60 15.06
C GLY A 193 27.09 13.21 16.18
N LYS A 194 25.77 12.99 16.20
CA LYS A 194 24.84 13.48 17.24
C LYS A 194 24.13 12.32 17.91
N SER A 195 23.85 12.46 19.20
CA SER A 195 22.95 11.55 19.92
C SER A 195 21.51 11.89 19.54
N VAL A 196 20.79 10.93 18.95
CA VAL A 196 19.39 11.03 18.56
C VAL A 196 18.57 10.16 19.51
N THR A 197 17.53 10.74 20.10
CA THR A 197 16.54 10.02 20.91
C THR A 197 15.35 9.63 20.06
N TYR A 198 14.90 8.40 20.18
CA TYR A 198 13.74 7.88 19.46
C TYR A 198 12.84 7.07 20.40
N ASP A 199 11.57 6.95 20.05
CA ASP A 199 10.67 6.00 20.70
C ASP A 199 11.00 4.57 20.25
N ASP A 200 11.31 3.69 21.19
CA ASP A 200 11.74 2.32 20.90
C ASP A 200 10.62 1.28 21.03
N ASN A 201 9.37 1.69 21.21
CA ASN A 201 8.23 0.79 21.27
C ASN A 201 7.95 0.07 19.94
N HIS A 202 7.54 -1.19 20.01
CA HIS A 202 7.22 -2.01 18.83
C HIS A 202 6.51 -3.33 19.17
N ALA A 203 6.08 -4.03 18.13
CA ALA A 203 5.54 -5.38 18.14
C ALA A 203 6.36 -6.31 17.21
N GLY A 204 7.68 -6.28 17.37
CA GLY A 204 8.62 -7.05 16.56
C GLY A 204 9.24 -8.20 17.35
N TYR A 205 9.22 -9.42 16.82
CA TYR A 205 9.62 -10.62 17.56
C TYR A 205 10.58 -11.49 16.75
N SER A 206 11.80 -11.69 17.28
CA SER A 206 12.81 -12.47 16.57
C SER A 206 12.40 -13.93 16.37
N GLY A 207 12.53 -14.42 15.13
CA GLY A 207 12.23 -15.80 14.77
C GLY A 207 10.74 -16.11 14.58
N TYR A 208 9.87 -15.10 14.60
CA TYR A 208 8.43 -15.32 14.47
C TYR A 208 8.01 -15.48 13.01
N THR A 209 7.15 -16.46 12.76
CA THR A 209 6.43 -16.65 11.50
C THR A 209 5.10 -15.88 11.51
N ILE A 210 4.34 -15.91 10.42
CA ILE A 210 3.01 -15.28 10.37
C ILE A 210 2.09 -15.92 11.43
N ILE A 211 1.92 -17.24 11.31
CA ILE A 211 1.27 -18.14 12.27
C ILE A 211 2.31 -19.10 12.82
N LYS A 212 2.21 -19.47 14.10
CA LYS A 212 3.19 -20.37 14.76
C LYS A 212 3.26 -21.73 14.06
N GLN A 213 4.47 -22.09 13.63
CA GLN A 213 4.74 -23.41 13.04
C GLN A 213 5.00 -24.49 14.10
N GLN A 214 4.48 -25.69 13.86
CA GLN A 214 4.67 -26.84 14.75
C GLN A 214 6.14 -27.30 14.75
N GLY A 215 6.74 -27.43 15.93
CA GLY A 215 8.15 -27.82 16.07
C GLY A 215 9.16 -26.76 15.62
N GLY A 216 8.69 -25.56 15.25
CA GLY A 216 9.51 -24.43 14.84
C GLY A 216 10.21 -23.72 16.00
N TYR A 217 11.31 -23.05 15.69
CA TYR A 217 11.94 -22.08 16.60
C TYR A 217 11.17 -20.76 16.53
N GLY A 218 10.77 -20.21 17.69
CA GLY A 218 10.00 -18.96 17.78
C GLY A 218 8.49 -19.17 17.99
N GLY A 219 7.71 -18.12 17.68
CA GLY A 219 6.25 -18.10 17.76
C GLY A 219 5.61 -17.61 16.45
N GLY A 220 4.31 -17.36 16.47
CA GLY A 220 3.61 -16.67 15.38
C GLY A 220 3.27 -15.25 15.79
N LEU A 221 3.40 -14.29 14.87
CA LEU A 221 3.04 -12.91 15.12
C LEU A 221 1.56 -12.79 15.47
N TYR A 222 0.69 -13.47 14.73
CA TYR A 222 -0.74 -13.57 15.06
C TYR A 222 -0.96 -14.05 16.49
N ASP A 223 -0.29 -15.13 16.88
CA ASP A 223 -0.50 -15.78 18.17
C ASP A 223 -0.14 -14.87 19.33
N VAL A 224 1.01 -14.20 19.27
CA VAL A 224 1.45 -13.31 20.37
C VAL A 224 0.64 -12.02 20.43
N LEU A 225 0.28 -11.42 19.29
CA LEU A 225 -0.54 -10.21 19.30
C LEU A 225 -1.93 -10.48 19.85
N LYS A 226 -2.49 -11.65 19.54
CA LYS A 226 -3.76 -12.12 20.08
C LYS A 226 -3.66 -12.46 21.57
N GLU A 227 -2.64 -13.21 22.00
CA GLU A 227 -2.45 -13.57 23.40
C GLU A 227 -2.27 -12.33 24.30
N THR A 228 -1.59 -11.32 23.78
CA THR A 228 -1.30 -10.08 24.52
C THR A 228 -2.39 -9.02 24.38
N ASP A 229 -3.41 -9.22 23.54
CA ASP A 229 -4.36 -8.20 23.08
C ASP A 229 -3.66 -6.92 22.60
N ALA A 230 -2.48 -7.03 21.97
CA ALA A 230 -1.61 -5.88 21.72
C ALA A 230 -2.32 -4.81 20.88
N VAL A 231 -2.88 -5.19 19.73
CA VAL A 231 -3.57 -4.26 18.80
C VAL A 231 -4.73 -3.56 19.51
N LYS A 232 -5.54 -4.33 20.24
CA LYS A 232 -6.69 -3.81 20.98
C LYS A 232 -6.29 -2.85 22.10
N LYS A 233 -5.22 -3.15 22.84
CA LYS A 233 -4.76 -2.31 23.96
C LYS A 233 -4.10 -1.02 23.48
N THR A 234 -3.38 -1.06 22.37
CA THR A 234 -2.62 0.10 21.90
C THR A 234 -3.37 0.95 20.88
N GLN A 235 -4.43 0.43 20.24
CA GLN A 235 -5.25 1.14 19.25
C GLN A 235 -4.41 1.93 18.22
N PRO A 236 -3.55 1.25 17.44
CA PRO A 236 -2.68 1.94 16.49
C PRO A 236 -3.50 2.54 15.34
N ASN A 237 -3.19 3.77 14.95
CA ASN A 237 -3.74 4.38 13.73
C ASN A 237 -3.06 3.81 12.48
N ILE A 238 -1.79 3.44 12.60
CA ILE A 238 -0.99 2.89 11.52
C ILE A 238 -0.29 1.62 12.01
N ILE A 239 -0.40 0.51 11.27
CA ILE A 239 0.49 -0.65 11.44
C ILE A 239 1.46 -0.70 10.25
N LEU A 240 2.75 -0.81 10.54
CA LEU A 240 3.80 -1.08 9.54
C LEU A 240 4.21 -2.54 9.70
N LEU A 241 3.79 -3.41 8.77
CA LEU A 241 3.89 -4.86 8.91
C LEU A 241 4.95 -5.45 7.97
N ILE A 242 6.02 -6.01 8.55
CA ILE A 242 7.02 -6.83 7.84
C ILE A 242 7.06 -8.20 8.51
N ILE A 243 6.52 -9.23 7.86
CA ILE A 243 6.48 -10.60 8.38
C ILE A 243 6.60 -11.59 7.21
N GLY A 244 6.99 -12.83 7.49
CA GLY A 244 7.15 -13.88 6.46
C GLY A 244 8.58 -14.37 6.28
N THR A 245 9.57 -13.66 6.83
CA THR A 245 11.00 -14.02 6.67
C THR A 245 11.27 -15.43 7.17
N ASN A 246 10.73 -15.75 8.35
CA ASN A 246 10.94 -17.05 8.97
C ASN A 246 10.10 -18.16 8.32
N ASP A 247 8.98 -17.81 7.68
CA ASP A 247 8.12 -18.75 6.96
C ASP A 247 8.87 -19.36 5.77
N MET A 248 9.86 -18.65 5.21
CA MET A 248 10.75 -19.16 4.15
C MET A 248 11.64 -20.34 4.60
N ASN A 249 11.72 -20.65 5.90
CA ASN A 249 12.40 -21.85 6.42
C ASN A 249 11.53 -23.12 6.38
N TYR A 250 10.24 -22.98 6.04
CA TYR A 250 9.29 -24.08 6.02
C TYR A 250 8.80 -24.34 4.59
N ASN A 251 8.34 -25.56 4.34
CA ASN A 251 7.80 -25.95 3.05
C ASN A 251 6.32 -25.58 2.96
N HIS A 252 6.05 -24.29 2.81
CA HIS A 252 4.70 -23.78 2.62
C HIS A 252 4.29 -23.80 1.15
N THR A 253 3.02 -24.10 0.92
CA THR A 253 2.34 -23.73 -0.32
C THR A 253 1.96 -22.25 -0.31
N GLU A 254 1.81 -21.64 -1.49
CA GLU A 254 1.36 -20.24 -1.61
C GLU A 254 0.00 -20.03 -0.91
N SER A 255 -0.93 -20.99 -1.06
CA SER A 255 -2.26 -20.92 -0.45
C SER A 255 -2.22 -20.96 1.09
N GLU A 256 -1.25 -21.63 1.70
CA GLU A 256 -1.08 -21.64 3.16
C GLU A 256 -0.60 -20.27 3.65
N LEU A 257 0.42 -19.70 3.00
CA LEU A 257 0.93 -18.35 3.33
C LEU A 257 -0.14 -17.28 3.12
N GLU A 258 -0.93 -17.39 2.05
CA GLU A 258 -2.03 -16.47 1.76
C GLU A 258 -3.06 -16.50 2.88
N LYS A 259 -3.50 -17.70 3.28
CA LYS A 259 -4.43 -17.90 4.39
C LYS A 259 -3.88 -17.36 5.71
N ASP A 260 -2.60 -17.56 5.98
CA ASP A 260 -1.94 -17.08 7.19
C ASP A 260 -1.90 -15.56 7.23
N LEU A 261 -1.59 -14.90 6.10
CA LEU A 261 -1.66 -13.45 5.96
C LEU A 261 -3.08 -12.92 6.18
N HIS A 262 -4.09 -13.54 5.56
CA HIS A 262 -5.49 -13.16 5.79
C HIS A 262 -5.86 -13.27 7.28
N THR A 263 -5.47 -14.38 7.93
CA THR A 263 -5.75 -14.60 9.35
C THR A 263 -5.16 -13.50 10.24
N LEU A 264 -3.93 -13.09 9.95
CA LEU A 264 -3.25 -12.01 10.68
C LEU A 264 -3.92 -10.64 10.42
N LEU A 265 -4.20 -10.32 9.16
CA LEU A 265 -4.77 -9.03 8.76
C LEU A 265 -6.20 -8.87 9.28
N ASP A 266 -7.05 -9.89 9.17
CA ASP A 266 -8.42 -9.85 9.69
C ASP A 266 -8.45 -9.60 11.19
N PHE A 267 -7.53 -10.22 11.93
CA PHE A 267 -7.37 -9.98 13.37
C PHE A 267 -6.95 -8.54 13.67
N MET A 268 -5.93 -8.02 12.97
CA MET A 268 -5.49 -6.64 13.15
C MET A 268 -6.61 -5.65 12.83
N ILE A 269 -7.30 -5.80 11.69
CA ILE A 269 -8.41 -4.94 11.27
C ILE A 269 -9.57 -4.97 12.28
N ALA A 270 -9.86 -6.13 12.87
CA ALA A 270 -10.95 -6.25 13.85
C ALA A 270 -10.69 -5.50 15.16
N ASP A 271 -9.43 -5.39 15.57
CA ASP A 271 -9.04 -4.76 16.84
C ASP A 271 -8.48 -3.33 16.69
N MET A 272 -8.12 -2.91 15.48
CA MET A 272 -7.72 -1.53 15.18
C MET A 272 -8.91 -0.56 15.16
N PRO A 273 -8.66 0.76 15.31
CA PRO A 273 -9.63 1.79 14.95
C PRO A 273 -10.16 1.59 13.53
N SER A 274 -11.44 1.89 13.30
CA SER A 274 -12.09 1.69 11.99
C SER A 274 -11.45 2.50 10.86
N ASP A 275 -10.82 3.62 11.20
CA ASP A 275 -10.07 4.50 10.31
C ASP A 275 -8.58 4.16 10.23
N GLY A 276 -8.12 3.10 10.91
CA GLY A 276 -6.72 2.68 10.91
C GLY A 276 -6.24 2.10 9.58
N MET A 277 -4.95 2.26 9.30
CA MET A 277 -4.29 1.81 8.07
C MET A 277 -3.21 0.77 8.36
N ILE A 278 -3.21 -0.33 7.61
CA ILE A 278 -2.13 -1.33 7.63
C ILE A 278 -1.32 -1.18 6.34
N PHE A 279 -0.01 -0.93 6.49
CA PHE A 279 0.94 -1.09 5.39
C PHE A 279 1.55 -2.48 5.45
N LEU A 280 1.03 -3.38 4.61
CA LEU A 280 1.56 -4.75 4.48
C LEU A 280 2.74 -4.73 3.52
N SER A 281 3.90 -5.20 4.01
CA SER A 281 5.15 -5.05 3.27
C SER A 281 5.83 -6.34 2.86
N THR A 282 6.53 -6.27 1.73
CA THR A 282 7.50 -7.27 1.28
C THR A 282 8.60 -7.50 2.31
N ILE A 283 9.24 -8.67 2.24
CA ILE A 283 10.46 -8.95 3.02
C ILE A 283 11.71 -8.60 2.20
N PRO A 284 12.82 -8.18 2.85
CA PRO A 284 14.11 -8.04 2.21
C PRO A 284 14.55 -9.29 1.45
N GLU A 285 15.50 -9.11 0.54
CA GLU A 285 16.22 -10.25 -0.03
C GLU A 285 16.84 -11.10 1.10
N LEU A 286 16.92 -12.41 0.88
CA LEU A 286 17.54 -13.35 1.80
C LEU A 286 18.75 -14.00 1.14
N GLY A 287 19.92 -13.70 1.67
CA GLY A 287 21.11 -14.49 1.38
C GLY A 287 20.99 -15.89 1.99
N GLY A 288 21.75 -16.86 1.45
CA GLY A 288 21.92 -18.20 2.02
C GLY A 288 22.72 -18.19 3.34
N GLY A 289 22.38 -17.28 4.27
CA GLY A 289 22.99 -17.15 5.58
C GLY A 289 22.65 -18.33 6.48
N MET A 290 23.40 -18.45 7.59
CA MET A 290 23.26 -19.53 8.58
C MET A 290 21.81 -19.68 9.09
N PHE A 291 21.07 -18.58 9.19
CA PHE A 291 19.71 -18.53 9.71
C PHE A 291 18.63 -18.99 8.71
N MET A 292 18.97 -19.17 7.43
CA MET A 292 18.05 -19.62 6.36
C MET A 292 18.39 -20.99 5.77
N GLY A 293 19.20 -21.79 6.47
CA GLY A 293 19.55 -23.14 6.05
C GLY A 293 20.54 -23.23 4.88
N GLY A 294 21.15 -22.12 4.47
CA GLY A 294 22.28 -22.10 3.52
C GLY A 294 21.92 -22.21 2.03
N GLY A 295 20.63 -22.36 1.68
CA GLY A 295 20.17 -22.41 0.29
C GLY A 295 19.89 -21.02 -0.31
N ASP A 296 19.87 -20.93 -1.64
CA ASP A 296 19.35 -19.75 -2.34
C ASP A 296 17.83 -19.64 -2.12
N LYS A 297 17.39 -18.46 -1.69
CA LYS A 297 16.00 -18.15 -1.35
C LYS A 297 15.37 -17.12 -2.30
N THR A 298 16.11 -16.62 -3.29
CA THR A 298 15.68 -15.54 -4.18
C THR A 298 14.31 -15.81 -4.80
N ALA A 299 14.09 -17.02 -5.35
CA ALA A 299 12.80 -17.37 -5.96
C ALA A 299 11.66 -17.47 -4.93
N GLN A 300 11.94 -17.98 -3.72
CA GLN A 300 10.94 -18.07 -2.64
C GLN A 300 10.55 -16.66 -2.15
N VAL A 301 11.53 -15.78 -1.98
CA VAL A 301 11.33 -14.38 -1.60
C VAL A 301 10.53 -13.64 -2.67
N ALA A 302 10.85 -13.83 -3.95
CA ALA A 302 10.10 -13.23 -5.05
C ALA A 302 8.63 -13.68 -5.04
N SER A 303 8.37 -15.00 -4.99
CA SER A 303 6.99 -15.52 -4.92
C SER A 303 6.23 -15.04 -3.68
N TYR A 304 6.88 -14.98 -2.52
CA TYR A 304 6.23 -14.46 -1.31
C TYR A 304 5.94 -12.96 -1.41
N ASN A 305 6.86 -12.17 -1.97
CA ASN A 305 6.66 -10.73 -2.15
C ASN A 305 5.54 -10.42 -3.16
N ASP A 306 5.39 -11.22 -4.21
CA ASP A 306 4.25 -11.15 -5.13
C ASP A 306 2.94 -11.50 -4.42
N LEU A 307 2.95 -12.53 -3.56
CA LEU A 307 1.80 -12.90 -2.74
C LEU A 307 1.41 -11.77 -1.78
N VAL A 308 2.37 -11.14 -1.11
CA VAL A 308 2.14 -9.99 -0.24
C VAL A 308 1.43 -8.86 -1.00
N LYS A 309 1.90 -8.55 -2.22
CA LYS A 309 1.29 -7.54 -3.09
C LYS A 309 -0.14 -7.93 -3.48
N LYS A 310 -0.36 -9.19 -3.87
CA LYS A 310 -1.69 -9.73 -4.19
C LYS A 310 -2.65 -9.55 -3.01
N VAL A 311 -2.28 -10.01 -1.82
CA VAL A 311 -3.12 -9.94 -0.61
C VAL A 311 -3.44 -8.49 -0.25
N ALA A 312 -2.45 -7.59 -0.23
CA ALA A 312 -2.70 -6.18 0.07
C ALA A 312 -3.70 -5.55 -0.92
N ASN A 313 -3.55 -5.83 -2.22
CA ASN A 313 -4.46 -5.33 -3.25
C ASN A 313 -5.88 -5.92 -3.12
N GLU A 314 -6.01 -7.18 -2.73
CA GLU A 314 -7.31 -7.80 -2.46
C GLU A 314 -8.05 -7.06 -1.34
N TYR A 315 -7.42 -6.83 -0.19
CA TYR A 315 -8.03 -6.08 0.90
C TYR A 315 -8.42 -4.66 0.47
N ASN A 316 -7.50 -3.96 -0.22
CA ASN A 316 -7.75 -2.60 -0.71
C ASN A 316 -8.96 -2.55 -1.67
N SER A 317 -9.01 -3.46 -2.64
CA SER A 317 -10.10 -3.56 -3.62
C SER A 317 -11.46 -3.87 -2.99
N ASN A 318 -11.45 -4.51 -1.82
CA ASN A 318 -12.65 -4.78 -1.00
C ASN A 318 -12.96 -3.66 0.01
N GLY A 319 -12.35 -2.47 -0.15
CA GLY A 319 -12.58 -1.29 0.66
C GLY A 319 -11.99 -1.35 2.07
N LYS A 320 -11.06 -2.29 2.34
CA LYS A 320 -10.33 -2.36 3.60
C LYS A 320 -9.07 -1.48 3.52
N GLN A 321 -8.69 -0.90 4.65
CA GLN A 321 -7.52 -0.04 4.76
C GLN A 321 -6.23 -0.86 4.95
N VAL A 322 -5.92 -1.65 3.92
CA VAL A 322 -4.64 -2.34 3.79
C VAL A 322 -4.00 -1.85 2.49
N THR A 323 -2.77 -1.40 2.56
CA THR A 323 -2.02 -0.89 1.41
C THR A 323 -0.69 -1.61 1.32
N PHE A 324 -0.27 -1.91 0.09
CA PHE A 324 1.02 -2.53 -0.19
C PHE A 324 2.17 -1.56 0.07
N ALA A 325 3.25 -2.07 0.64
CA ALA A 325 4.52 -1.35 0.81
C ALA A 325 5.71 -2.21 0.36
N ASP A 326 6.65 -1.66 -0.40
CA ASP A 326 7.78 -2.39 -0.96
C ASP A 326 9.10 -2.09 -0.23
N ILE A 327 9.31 -2.76 0.90
CA ILE A 327 10.59 -2.69 1.62
C ILE A 327 11.71 -3.40 0.85
N HIS A 328 11.40 -4.47 0.13
CA HIS A 328 12.37 -5.16 -0.72
C HIS A 328 13.00 -4.20 -1.73
N GLY A 329 12.16 -3.46 -2.47
CA GLY A 329 12.62 -2.51 -3.49
C GLY A 329 13.39 -1.30 -2.97
N CYS A 330 13.31 -0.98 -1.68
CA CYS A 330 14.11 0.11 -1.09
C CYS A 330 15.56 -0.30 -0.76
N LEU A 331 15.87 -1.60 -0.84
CA LEU A 331 17.18 -2.18 -0.51
C LEU A 331 17.97 -2.55 -1.76
N ASN A 332 19.29 -2.64 -1.60
CA ASN A 332 20.23 -3.12 -2.61
C ASN A 332 20.50 -4.63 -2.44
N GLY A 333 19.43 -5.43 -2.43
CA GLY A 333 19.48 -6.88 -2.24
C GLY A 333 20.33 -7.29 -1.03
N THR A 334 21.19 -8.29 -1.23
CA THR A 334 22.05 -8.83 -0.15
C THR A 334 23.16 -7.88 0.31
N ALA A 335 23.48 -6.82 -0.44
CA ALA A 335 24.52 -5.85 -0.06
C ALA A 335 24.12 -5.00 1.16
N ASP A 336 22.82 -4.86 1.40
CA ASP A 336 22.29 -4.18 2.57
C ASP A 336 22.04 -5.12 3.75
N LEU A 337 22.46 -6.39 3.68
CA LEU A 337 22.36 -7.35 4.78
C LEU A 337 23.68 -7.45 5.57
N GLY A 338 23.59 -7.71 6.86
CA GLY A 338 24.74 -7.92 7.75
C GLY A 338 25.16 -9.38 7.88
N ASP A 339 24.20 -10.30 7.89
CA ASP A 339 24.41 -11.74 8.11
C ASP A 339 23.71 -12.64 7.08
N GLY A 340 23.24 -12.04 5.99
CA GLY A 340 22.46 -12.71 4.95
C GLY A 340 20.95 -12.76 5.23
N VAL A 341 20.46 -12.25 6.38
CA VAL A 341 19.02 -12.16 6.67
C VAL A 341 18.66 -10.77 7.14
N HIS A 342 19.39 -10.27 8.12
CA HIS A 342 19.07 -9.01 8.76
C HIS A 342 19.74 -7.84 8.03
N PRO A 343 19.02 -6.74 7.79
CA PRO A 343 19.62 -5.53 7.28
C PRO A 343 20.80 -5.07 8.16
N ASN A 344 21.83 -4.55 7.53
CA ASN A 344 22.88 -3.81 8.22
C ASN A 344 22.40 -2.37 8.52
N ALA A 345 23.23 -1.57 9.19
CA ALA A 345 22.86 -0.20 9.55
C ALA A 345 22.39 0.66 8.35
N ALA A 346 23.04 0.51 7.19
CA ALA A 346 22.67 1.25 5.96
C ALA A 346 21.35 0.74 5.37
N GLY A 347 21.12 -0.58 5.39
CA GLY A 347 19.84 -1.18 5.00
C GLY A 347 18.69 -0.70 5.89
N TYR A 348 18.87 -0.73 7.21
CA TYR A 348 17.88 -0.22 8.14
C TYR A 348 17.61 1.28 8.00
N GLU A 349 18.62 2.09 7.67
CA GLU A 349 18.43 3.50 7.37
C GLU A 349 17.53 3.71 6.14
N LYS A 350 17.79 2.96 5.05
CA LYS A 350 16.95 2.99 3.83
C LYS A 350 15.51 2.62 4.14
N MET A 351 15.30 1.55 4.90
CA MET A 351 13.96 1.12 5.33
C MET A 351 13.26 2.17 6.17
N GLY A 352 13.97 2.79 7.13
CA GLY A 352 13.40 3.85 7.96
C GLY A 352 12.99 5.08 7.14
N LYS A 353 13.82 5.46 6.16
CA LYS A 353 13.52 6.55 5.23
C LYS A 353 12.33 6.23 4.33
N TYR A 354 12.27 5.00 3.81
CA TYR A 354 11.15 4.51 3.02
C TYR A 354 9.83 4.59 3.81
N TRP A 355 9.81 4.01 5.01
CA TRP A 355 8.64 4.06 5.87
C TRP A 355 8.21 5.49 6.23
N ALA A 356 9.17 6.38 6.50
CA ALA A 356 8.85 7.78 6.75
C ALA A 356 8.22 8.46 5.53
N GLY A 357 8.61 8.06 4.32
CA GLY A 357 7.97 8.51 3.07
C GLY A 357 6.54 8.02 2.94
N VAL A 358 6.30 6.72 3.16
CA VAL A 358 4.97 6.10 3.11
C VAL A 358 4.02 6.74 4.12
N VAL A 359 4.46 6.89 5.36
CA VAL A 359 3.65 7.52 6.42
C VAL A 359 3.37 8.99 6.11
N ASP A 360 4.35 9.74 5.61
CA ASP A 360 4.18 11.15 5.21
C ASP A 360 3.15 11.33 4.09
N GLU A 361 3.23 10.50 3.06
CA GLU A 361 2.26 10.51 1.95
C GLU A 361 0.84 10.18 2.42
N TYR A 362 0.70 9.16 3.27
CA TYR A 362 -0.58 8.80 3.86
C TYR A 362 -1.16 9.91 4.74
N LEU A 363 -0.36 10.51 5.63
CA LEU A 363 -0.84 11.57 6.53
C LEU A 363 -1.17 12.86 5.78
N LYS A 364 -0.53 13.13 4.64
CA LYS A 364 -0.86 14.27 3.77
C LYS A 364 -2.15 14.05 2.98
N SER A 365 -2.39 12.82 2.52
CA SER A 365 -3.60 12.47 1.75
C SER A 365 -4.82 12.20 2.65
N SER A 366 -4.61 11.78 3.89
CA SER A 366 -5.69 11.47 4.86
C SER A 366 -6.16 12.68 5.69
N LYS A 367 -5.44 13.81 5.68
CA LYS A 367 -5.87 15.01 6.41
C LYS A 367 -7.22 15.49 5.85
N PRO A 368 -8.27 15.65 6.68
CA PRO A 368 -9.55 16.13 6.19
C PRO A 368 -9.38 17.53 5.61
N ALA A 369 -9.82 17.73 4.36
CA ALA A 369 -10.45 19.00 4.03
C ALA A 369 -11.53 19.23 5.09
N VAL A 370 -11.58 20.41 5.69
CA VAL A 370 -12.73 20.83 6.50
C VAL A 370 -13.95 20.64 5.61
N THR A 371 -14.73 19.59 5.87
CA THR A 371 -16.03 19.36 5.23
C THR A 371 -16.96 20.45 5.72
N THR A 372 -16.88 21.62 5.08
CA THR A 372 -18.03 22.50 5.00
C THR A 372 -19.02 21.74 4.14
N THR A 373 -20.04 21.16 4.78
CA THR A 373 -21.18 20.55 4.11
C THR A 373 -21.80 21.59 3.19
N THR A 374 -21.34 21.64 1.93
CA THR A 374 -22.06 22.29 0.85
C THR A 374 -22.89 21.19 0.23
N THR A 375 -24.18 21.16 0.57
CA THR A 375 -25.18 20.32 -0.06
C THR A 375 -25.25 20.68 -1.54
N THR A 376 -24.55 19.94 -2.38
CA THR A 376 -24.72 19.99 -3.84
C THR A 376 -25.87 19.07 -4.20
N THR A 377 -27.02 19.65 -4.53
CA THR A 377 -28.17 18.94 -5.09
C THR A 377 -27.88 18.57 -6.55
N THR A 378 -27.65 17.29 -6.82
CA THR A 378 -27.58 16.75 -8.20
C THR A 378 -28.99 16.66 -8.77
N THR A 379 -29.28 17.44 -9.82
CA THR A 379 -30.51 17.28 -10.62
C THR A 379 -30.32 16.15 -11.64
N THR A 380 -31.12 15.10 -11.54
CA THR A 380 -31.23 14.03 -12.55
C THR A 380 -32.05 14.53 -13.73
N THR A 381 -31.44 14.61 -14.91
CA THR A 381 -32.15 14.86 -16.18
C THR A 381 -32.75 13.55 -16.69
N THR A 382 -34.08 13.42 -16.63
CA THR A 382 -34.82 12.33 -17.27
C THR A 382 -34.82 12.54 -18.78
N THR A 383 -34.10 11.70 -19.54
CA THR A 383 -34.24 11.61 -21.00
C THR A 383 -35.25 10.53 -21.34
N THR A 384 -36.37 10.93 -21.91
CA THR A 384 -37.41 10.03 -22.45
C THR A 384 -36.89 9.39 -23.74
N THR A 385 -36.49 8.12 -23.69
CA THR A 385 -36.22 7.32 -24.90
C THR A 385 -37.44 6.48 -25.23
N VAL A 386 -37.97 6.68 -26.45
CA VAL A 386 -39.11 5.97 -27.01
C VAL A 386 -38.77 4.49 -27.20
N THR A 387 -39.54 3.61 -26.57
CA THR A 387 -39.50 2.16 -26.75
C THR A 387 -39.87 1.81 -28.19
N THR A 388 -38.90 1.30 -28.96
CA THR A 388 -39.17 0.58 -30.21
C THR A 388 -38.94 -0.89 -29.96
N THR A 389 -40.03 -1.65 -29.90
CA THR A 389 -40.05 -3.10 -29.85
C THR A 389 -39.56 -3.64 -31.19
N THR A 390 -38.49 -4.42 -31.22
CA THR A 390 -38.15 -5.25 -32.38
C THR A 390 -37.67 -6.61 -31.90
N SER A 391 -38.34 -7.62 -32.44
CA SER A 391 -38.23 -9.03 -32.14
C SER A 391 -37.11 -9.67 -32.96
N SER A 392 -36.37 -10.59 -32.31
CA SER A 392 -35.74 -11.81 -32.86
C SER A 392 -34.92 -11.70 -34.14
N GLU A 393 -33.60 -11.93 -34.03
CA GLU A 393 -32.95 -13.02 -34.80
C GLU A 393 -31.62 -13.43 -34.16
N THR A 394 -31.42 -14.74 -34.05
CA THR A 394 -30.16 -15.38 -33.70
C THR A 394 -29.31 -15.44 -34.97
N GLU A 395 -28.28 -14.61 -35.06
CA GLU A 395 -27.23 -14.76 -36.08
C GLU A 395 -25.93 -15.25 -35.45
N THR A 396 -25.54 -16.45 -35.89
CA THR A 396 -24.17 -16.95 -35.81
C THR A 396 -23.41 -16.41 -37.02
N THR A 397 -22.54 -15.42 -36.83
CA THR A 397 -21.64 -14.98 -37.91
C THR A 397 -20.29 -14.48 -37.37
N THR A 398 -19.29 -15.35 -37.54
CA THR A 398 -17.94 -15.07 -38.09
C THR A 398 -17.16 -13.85 -37.57
N ALA A 399 -16.05 -14.16 -36.91
CA ALA A 399 -14.93 -13.25 -36.63
C ALA A 399 -14.52 -12.48 -37.89
N THR A 400 -14.73 -11.17 -37.86
CA THR A 400 -14.20 -10.23 -38.84
C THR A 400 -13.10 -9.43 -38.16
N THR A 401 -11.87 -9.59 -38.61
CA THR A 401 -10.69 -8.83 -38.18
C THR A 401 -10.90 -7.36 -38.53
N SER A 402 -11.38 -6.57 -37.57
CA SER A 402 -11.43 -5.11 -37.64
C SER A 402 -10.01 -4.56 -37.52
N ALA A 403 -9.58 -3.74 -38.47
CA ALA A 403 -8.34 -2.98 -38.36
C ALA A 403 -8.35 -2.15 -37.07
N GLN A 404 -7.30 -2.28 -36.25
CA GLN A 404 -7.10 -1.45 -35.07
C GLN A 404 -7.05 0.03 -35.49
N PRO A 405 -7.71 0.95 -34.73
CA PRO A 405 -7.64 2.37 -35.04
C PRO A 405 -6.19 2.87 -34.95
N LYS A 406 -5.85 3.87 -35.77
CA LYS A 406 -4.52 4.50 -35.73
C LYS A 406 -4.33 5.21 -34.39
N VAL A 407 -3.13 5.09 -33.81
CA VAL A 407 -2.74 5.83 -32.58
C VAL A 407 -2.94 7.33 -32.78
N THR A 408 -3.75 7.95 -31.93
CA THR A 408 -3.99 9.41 -31.93
C THR A 408 -3.09 10.11 -30.93
N MET A 409 -2.86 9.50 -29.77
CA MET A 409 -1.92 9.96 -28.76
C MET A 409 -1.43 8.76 -27.94
N ALA A 410 -0.17 8.36 -28.12
CA ALA A 410 0.40 7.24 -27.39
C ALA A 410 0.42 7.55 -25.88
N GLY A 411 -0.07 6.62 -25.07
CA GLY A 411 -0.20 6.74 -23.62
C GLY A 411 -1.54 7.28 -23.11
N ASP A 412 -2.36 7.91 -23.96
CA ASP A 412 -3.70 8.39 -23.61
C ASP A 412 -4.74 7.28 -23.80
N THR A 413 -4.82 6.43 -22.79
CA THR A 413 -5.65 5.22 -22.77
C THR A 413 -7.13 5.54 -22.59
N ASN A 414 -7.44 6.58 -21.81
CA ASN A 414 -8.83 6.96 -21.54
C ASN A 414 -9.41 7.93 -22.58
N CYS A 415 -8.59 8.39 -23.53
CA CYS A 415 -8.91 9.32 -24.61
C CYS A 415 -9.37 10.71 -24.13
N ASP A 416 -8.85 11.18 -23.00
CA ASP A 416 -9.20 12.49 -22.44
C ASP A 416 -8.28 13.63 -22.91
N GLY A 417 -7.25 13.32 -23.70
CA GLY A 417 -6.31 14.30 -24.24
C GLY A 417 -5.18 14.67 -23.27
N GLN A 418 -5.03 13.94 -22.17
CA GLN A 418 -3.87 14.01 -21.28
C GLN A 418 -3.20 12.63 -21.18
N ILE A 419 -1.96 12.60 -20.69
CA ILE A 419 -1.28 11.37 -20.32
C ILE A 419 -1.05 11.49 -18.82
N ASP A 420 -1.75 10.68 -18.02
CA ASP A 420 -1.65 10.68 -16.57
C ASP A 420 -1.89 9.29 -15.95
N MET A 421 -2.01 9.22 -14.62
CA MET A 421 -2.13 7.94 -13.92
C MET A 421 -3.48 7.25 -14.19
N SER A 422 -4.51 7.99 -14.63
CA SER A 422 -5.82 7.45 -15.00
C SER A 422 -5.71 6.52 -16.21
N ASP A 423 -4.79 6.80 -17.13
CA ASP A 423 -4.49 5.95 -18.27
C ASP A 423 -3.94 4.59 -17.82
N VAL A 424 -2.96 4.64 -16.93
CA VAL A 424 -2.33 3.47 -16.32
C VAL A 424 -3.37 2.62 -15.58
N VAL A 425 -4.24 3.27 -14.80
CA VAL A 425 -5.32 2.60 -14.07
C VAL A 425 -6.28 1.91 -15.02
N LEU A 426 -6.66 2.55 -16.14
CA LEU A 426 -7.57 1.95 -17.11
C LEU A 426 -6.95 0.73 -17.80
N ILE A 427 -5.66 0.74 -18.13
CA ILE A 427 -4.94 -0.44 -18.63
C ILE A 427 -5.01 -1.59 -17.61
N MET A 428 -4.65 -1.31 -16.36
CA MET A 428 -4.62 -2.34 -15.31
C MET A 428 -6.03 -2.89 -15.02
N GLN A 429 -7.07 -2.04 -15.04
CA GLN A 429 -8.46 -2.46 -14.88
C GLN A 429 -8.95 -3.31 -16.06
N ALA A 430 -8.61 -2.94 -17.30
CA ALA A 430 -8.96 -3.70 -18.48
C ALA A 430 -8.31 -5.09 -18.50
N LEU A 431 -7.07 -5.22 -18.00
CA LEU A 431 -6.38 -6.51 -17.88
C LEU A 431 -6.91 -7.36 -16.73
N ALA A 432 -7.25 -6.75 -15.59
CA ALA A 432 -7.71 -7.45 -14.41
C ALA A 432 -9.18 -7.91 -14.50
N ASN A 433 -10.05 -7.13 -15.17
CA ASN A 433 -11.45 -7.50 -15.39
C ASN A 433 -11.94 -7.06 -16.78
N PRO A 434 -11.60 -7.82 -17.83
CA PRO A 434 -11.89 -7.44 -19.22
C PRO A 434 -13.39 -7.28 -19.51
N ASN A 435 -14.25 -8.12 -18.92
CA ASN A 435 -15.70 -8.06 -19.13
C ASN A 435 -16.31 -6.74 -18.65
N LYS A 436 -15.62 -6.05 -17.73
CA LYS A 436 -16.07 -4.80 -17.13
C LYS A 436 -15.40 -3.60 -17.78
N TYR A 437 -14.08 -3.66 -18.00
CA TYR A 437 -13.26 -2.50 -18.37
C TYR A 437 -12.49 -2.61 -19.69
N ALA A 438 -12.43 -3.77 -20.35
CA ALA A 438 -11.81 -3.84 -21.68
C ALA A 438 -12.79 -3.36 -22.78
N VAL A 439 -12.35 -3.42 -24.04
CA VAL A 439 -13.17 -3.03 -25.19
C VAL A 439 -14.47 -3.85 -25.24
N GLY A 440 -15.61 -3.16 -25.14
CA GLY A 440 -16.93 -3.78 -25.06
C GLY A 440 -17.38 -4.19 -23.66
N GLY A 441 -16.65 -3.78 -22.62
CA GLY A 441 -16.98 -4.02 -21.22
C GLY A 441 -18.25 -3.29 -20.77
N THR A 442 -18.80 -3.72 -19.63
CA THR A 442 -20.08 -3.21 -19.11
C THR A 442 -20.00 -1.82 -18.47
N GLU A 443 -18.81 -1.30 -18.16
CA GLU A 443 -18.66 0.04 -17.57
C GLU A 443 -18.78 1.15 -18.62
N PRO A 444 -19.47 2.27 -18.31
CA PRO A 444 -19.60 3.40 -19.24
C PRO A 444 -18.27 4.03 -19.70
N LYS A 445 -17.22 3.87 -18.90
CA LYS A 445 -15.85 4.35 -19.20
C LYS A 445 -14.86 3.20 -19.41
N ALA A 446 -15.34 2.02 -19.82
CA ALA A 446 -14.46 0.94 -20.25
C ALA A 446 -13.55 1.39 -21.41
N LEU A 447 -12.43 0.71 -21.55
CA LEU A 447 -11.45 0.91 -22.60
C LEU A 447 -12.13 0.95 -23.98
N THR A 448 -11.90 2.01 -24.73
CA THR A 448 -12.41 2.11 -26.10
C THR A 448 -11.44 1.44 -27.08
N ALA A 449 -11.88 1.14 -28.31
CA ALA A 449 -10.96 0.64 -29.33
C ALA A 449 -9.81 1.63 -29.61
N GLN A 450 -10.09 2.94 -29.57
CA GLN A 450 -9.06 3.99 -29.70
C GLN A 450 -8.12 4.01 -28.50
N GLY A 451 -8.68 3.91 -27.29
CA GLY A 451 -7.91 3.83 -26.04
C GLY A 451 -6.98 2.63 -26.04
N ASN A 452 -7.46 1.47 -26.52
CA ASN A 452 -6.64 0.26 -26.66
C ASN A 452 -5.45 0.46 -27.61
N ALA A 453 -5.63 1.17 -28.73
CA ALA A 453 -4.54 1.47 -29.64
C ALA A 453 -3.55 2.50 -29.08
N ASN A 454 -4.04 3.50 -28.34
CA ASN A 454 -3.20 4.48 -27.66
C ASN A 454 -2.42 3.88 -26.48
N ALA A 455 -2.99 2.89 -25.82
CA ALA A 455 -2.43 2.22 -24.66
C ALA A 455 -1.29 1.26 -25.01
N ASP A 456 -1.32 0.61 -26.18
CA ASP A 456 -0.22 -0.22 -26.68
C ASP A 456 1.00 0.68 -27.03
N VAL A 457 1.84 0.91 -26.04
CA VAL A 457 3.07 1.71 -26.12
C VAL A 457 4.32 0.84 -26.00
N ASP A 458 4.19 -0.41 -25.55
CA ASP A 458 5.26 -1.38 -25.51
C ASP A 458 5.42 -2.17 -26.80
N LYS A 459 6.22 -1.62 -27.72
CA LYS A 459 6.53 -2.27 -29.01
C LYS A 459 7.31 -3.59 -28.92
N SER A 460 7.66 -4.06 -27.72
CA SER A 460 8.26 -5.38 -27.54
C SER A 460 7.24 -6.53 -27.66
N VAL A 461 5.96 -6.26 -27.40
CA VAL A 461 4.84 -7.21 -27.47
C VAL A 461 3.66 -6.53 -28.15
N GLU A 462 3.01 -7.19 -29.11
CA GLU A 462 1.81 -6.64 -29.74
C GLU A 462 0.59 -6.85 -28.84
N GLY A 463 -0.19 -5.79 -28.63
CA GLY A 463 -1.40 -5.81 -27.82
C GLY A 463 -1.18 -5.31 -26.39
N LEU A 464 -2.29 -5.14 -25.67
CA LEU A 464 -2.28 -4.53 -24.34
C LEU A 464 -1.70 -5.46 -23.27
N THR A 465 -0.70 -4.99 -22.54
CA THR A 465 0.01 -5.71 -21.48
C THR A 465 0.24 -4.83 -20.25
N VAL A 466 0.75 -5.42 -19.16
CA VAL A 466 1.17 -4.66 -17.98
C VAL A 466 2.41 -3.79 -18.24
N ASN A 467 3.22 -4.11 -19.27
CA ASN A 467 4.41 -3.33 -19.60
C ASN A 467 4.06 -2.00 -20.27
N ASP A 468 2.90 -1.92 -20.93
CA ASP A 468 2.36 -0.66 -21.46
C ASP A 468 2.09 0.35 -20.34
N ALA A 469 1.41 -0.11 -19.29
CA ALA A 469 1.17 0.68 -18.09
C ALA A 469 2.48 1.12 -17.43
N LEU A 470 3.49 0.24 -17.37
CA LEU A 470 4.82 0.58 -16.87
C LEU A 470 5.52 1.66 -17.72
N LYS A 471 5.44 1.58 -19.05
CA LYS A 471 6.02 2.59 -19.95
C LYS A 471 5.36 3.96 -19.77
N ILE A 472 4.04 4.00 -19.62
CA ILE A 472 3.32 5.26 -19.32
C ILE A 472 3.80 5.83 -17.99
N GLN A 473 3.95 5.01 -16.94
CA GLN A 473 4.52 5.45 -15.66
C GLN A 473 5.95 6.01 -15.82
N GLN A 474 6.81 5.34 -16.60
CA GLN A 474 8.16 5.82 -16.88
C GLN A 474 8.17 7.16 -17.63
N TYR A 475 7.22 7.38 -18.55
CA TYR A 475 7.04 8.64 -19.26
C TYR A 475 6.62 9.76 -18.30
N LEU A 476 5.65 9.51 -17.42
CA LEU A 476 5.20 10.46 -16.40
C LEU A 476 6.30 10.84 -15.41
N LEU A 477 7.19 9.89 -15.09
CA LEU A 477 8.36 10.12 -14.24
C LEU A 477 9.53 10.80 -14.97
N GLY A 478 9.40 11.05 -16.27
CA GLY A 478 10.47 11.64 -17.10
C GLY A 478 11.68 10.73 -17.31
N ILE A 479 11.55 9.43 -17.02
CA ILE A 479 12.59 8.42 -17.23
C ILE A 479 12.78 8.17 -18.73
N ILE A 480 11.66 8.13 -19.47
CA ILE A 480 11.65 8.12 -20.94
C ILE A 480 11.02 9.43 -21.46
N LYS A 481 11.47 9.89 -22.63
CA LYS A 481 11.02 11.16 -23.24
C LYS A 481 9.95 10.98 -24.32
N SER A 482 9.78 9.76 -24.80
CA SER A 482 8.85 9.34 -25.85
C SER A 482 8.60 7.84 -25.73
N PHE A 483 7.54 7.34 -26.38
CA PHE A 483 7.20 5.92 -26.48
C PHE A 483 7.82 5.22 -27.72
N ASP A 484 8.54 5.97 -28.55
CA ASP A 484 9.27 5.51 -29.74
C ASP A 484 10.60 4.82 -29.42
#